data_AF-A0A970N6F0-F1
#
_entry.id   AF-A0A970N6F0-F1
#
_cell.length_a   1.000
_cell.length_b   1.000
_cell.length_c   1.000
_cell.angle_alpha   90.00
_cell.angle_beta   90.00
_cell.angle_gamma   90.00
#
_symmetry.space_group_name_H-M   'P 1'
#
loop_
_entity.id
_entity.type
_entity.pdbx_description
1 polymer ?
#
loop_
_entity_poly.entity_id
_entity_poly.type
_entity_poly.pdbx_seq_one_letter_code
_entity_poly.pdbx_strand_id
1 'polypeptide(L)'
;MAKTKKDAPVLTPSEIIKDLKQKHFSRLKRLASSDEEYHELLNIFAASKNTYGGVSRREVKTYAPDFILEIERALPSLEAIVNDPHRFIKETAEVVGVEKAKKITQRSIEHMSQNTQNIRSVGSDGTIEPKRVLNMFMDDELKIYENRFIMTLVRRLQAFIELRYKYISEHSDTRHSDIVKLTSEMKIDEVSYEFETKMRIVVPSDDDGKRHANADLLDRLLHIRKRITYLTTSRFMLEMRKVAPVSDPVQQTNIMRLNYEYQAAYRLWLFITRYDVLGIEYRFSQNDIEFKEDYLDDLHLLMLSSYLTLRSDHTMPSDKKKQYFYKPRFKKVRLDVDLTDDKIIGKSVTFGVDVKKETLAQIEAKIKRAEAAEKRRQLRLEERAKERQLALEKREEAKKLAALKALEKKEKERQRKLLLAKRKQDAILAKKEKERLEKLRLEEEALLAKAREQVINVAKMRRKEDE
;
A
#
# COMPACT_ATOMS: atom_id res chain seq x y z
N MET A 1 -40.58 79.21 -2.88
CA MET A 1 -39.69 78.54 -3.86
C MET A 1 -38.76 77.60 -3.12
N ALA A 2 -39.17 76.34 -2.92
CA ALA A 2 -38.33 75.32 -2.30
C ALA A 2 -37.44 74.69 -3.38
N LYS A 3 -36.12 74.87 -3.27
CA LYS A 3 -35.14 74.17 -4.11
C LYS A 3 -35.18 72.69 -3.75
N THR A 4 -35.72 71.89 -4.67
CA THR A 4 -35.61 70.42 -4.64
C THR A 4 -34.13 70.03 -4.64
N LYS A 5 -33.72 69.29 -3.59
CA LYS A 5 -32.44 68.56 -3.58
C LYS A 5 -32.47 67.62 -4.78
N LYS A 6 -31.59 67.86 -5.76
CA LYS A 6 -31.33 66.88 -6.82
C LYS A 6 -30.78 65.62 -6.15
N ASP A 7 -31.51 64.51 -6.28
CA ASP A 7 -31.03 63.18 -5.91
C ASP A 7 -29.72 62.92 -6.67
N ALA A 8 -28.65 62.64 -5.91
CA ALA A 8 -27.37 62.27 -6.49
C ALA A 8 -27.53 60.93 -7.23
N PRO A 9 -27.03 60.79 -8.47
CA PRO A 9 -27.14 59.53 -9.20
C PRO A 9 -26.46 58.41 -8.40
N VAL A 10 -27.17 57.29 -8.22
CA VAL A 10 -26.63 56.08 -7.58
C VAL A 10 -25.58 55.50 -8.52
N LEU A 11 -24.33 55.91 -8.32
CA LEU A 11 -23.17 55.41 -9.08
C LEU A 11 -22.99 53.92 -8.83
N THR A 12 -22.69 53.17 -9.89
CA THR A 12 -22.39 51.74 -9.76
C THR A 12 -21.06 51.53 -9.01
N PRO A 13 -20.87 50.43 -8.26
CA PRO A 13 -19.62 50.18 -7.53
C PRO A 13 -18.35 50.23 -8.42
N SER A 14 -18.45 49.83 -9.68
CA SER A 14 -17.36 49.93 -10.67
C SER A 14 -16.98 51.37 -11.00
N GLU A 15 -17.96 52.26 -11.15
CA GLU A 15 -17.75 53.69 -11.40
C GLU A 15 -17.12 54.38 -10.18
N ILE A 16 -17.59 54.03 -8.98
CA ILE A 16 -17.03 54.53 -7.71
C ILE A 16 -15.55 54.13 -7.58
N ILE A 17 -15.22 52.86 -7.86
CA ILE A 17 -13.83 52.38 -7.81
C ILE A 17 -12.95 53.12 -8.82
N LYS A 18 -13.46 53.36 -10.04
CA LYS A 18 -12.71 54.07 -11.09
C LYS A 18 -12.39 55.51 -10.66
N ASP A 19 -13.37 56.23 -10.15
CA ASP A 19 -13.22 57.60 -9.66
C ASP A 19 -12.27 57.67 -8.45
N LEU A 20 -12.41 56.76 -7.49
CA LEU A 20 -11.51 56.68 -6.33
C LEU A 20 -10.07 56.38 -6.72
N LYS A 21 -9.83 55.48 -7.67
CA LYS A 21 -8.47 55.19 -8.18
C LYS A 21 -7.83 56.45 -8.78
N GLN A 22 -8.56 57.17 -9.62
CA GLN A 22 -8.06 58.41 -10.23
C GLN A 22 -7.78 59.49 -9.18
N LYS A 23 -8.67 59.67 -8.19
CA LYS A 23 -8.47 60.59 -7.07
C LYS A 23 -7.28 60.21 -6.18
N HIS A 24 -7.05 58.92 -5.96
CA HIS A 24 -5.93 58.44 -5.15
C HIS A 24 -4.58 58.73 -5.83
N PHE A 25 -4.40 58.29 -7.08
CA PHE A 25 -3.15 58.50 -7.80
C PHE A 25 -2.88 59.98 -8.09
N SER A 26 -3.91 60.79 -8.38
CA SER A 26 -3.72 62.24 -8.54
C SER A 26 -3.23 62.93 -7.26
N ARG A 27 -3.66 62.48 -6.07
CA ARG A 27 -3.12 62.99 -4.80
C ARG A 27 -1.67 62.57 -4.58
N LEU A 28 -1.33 61.31 -4.87
CA LEU A 28 0.05 60.83 -4.77
C LEU A 28 0.99 61.55 -5.74
N LYS A 29 0.56 61.77 -6.98
CA LYS A 29 1.34 62.55 -7.97
C LYS A 29 1.53 63.99 -7.53
N ARG A 30 0.51 64.62 -6.94
CA ARG A 30 0.64 65.98 -6.37
C ARG A 30 1.66 66.03 -5.23
N LEU A 31 1.66 65.03 -4.34
CA LEU A 31 2.64 64.94 -3.26
C LEU A 31 4.07 64.80 -3.81
N ALA A 32 4.25 63.95 -4.83
CA ALA A 32 5.54 63.79 -5.49
C ALA A 32 6.04 65.05 -6.20
N SER A 33 5.14 65.93 -6.65
CA SER A 33 5.52 67.21 -7.26
C SER A 33 5.70 68.35 -6.26
N SER A 34 5.07 68.27 -5.08
CA SER A 34 5.12 69.34 -4.07
C SER A 34 6.26 69.20 -3.08
N ASP A 35 6.73 67.98 -2.86
CA ASP A 35 7.70 67.65 -1.82
C ASP A 35 8.98 67.07 -2.45
N GLU A 36 10.09 67.78 -2.27
CA GLU A 36 11.40 67.42 -2.81
C GLU A 36 11.91 66.11 -2.22
N GLU A 37 11.70 65.88 -0.91
CA GLU A 37 12.12 64.66 -0.23
C GLU A 37 11.36 63.43 -0.76
N TYR A 38 10.07 63.61 -1.04
CA TYR A 38 9.23 62.55 -1.63
C TYR A 38 9.70 62.20 -3.05
N HIS A 39 10.11 63.20 -3.83
CA HIS A 39 10.61 63.01 -5.19
C HIS A 39 11.97 62.29 -5.21
N GLU A 40 12.89 62.62 -4.30
CA GLU A 40 14.16 61.92 -4.15
C GLU A 40 13.98 60.45 -3.77
N LEU A 41 13.10 60.18 -2.80
CA LEU A 41 12.75 58.79 -2.46
C LEU A 41 12.14 58.09 -3.67
N LEU A 42 11.18 58.69 -4.37
CA LEU A 42 10.57 58.07 -5.56
C LEU A 42 11.62 57.66 -6.61
N ASN A 43 12.65 58.49 -6.82
CA ASN A 43 13.75 58.16 -7.73
C ASN A 43 14.59 56.96 -7.24
N ILE A 44 14.82 56.83 -5.94
CA ILE A 44 15.47 55.64 -5.35
C ILE A 44 14.60 54.39 -5.57
N PHE A 45 13.29 54.51 -5.41
CA PHE A 45 12.31 53.45 -5.68
C PHE A 45 12.19 53.11 -7.18
N ALA A 46 12.44 54.05 -8.07
CA ALA A 46 12.47 53.83 -9.52
C ALA A 46 13.77 53.17 -10.00
N ALA A 47 14.90 53.60 -9.47
CA ALA A 47 16.25 53.11 -9.83
C ALA A 47 16.62 51.76 -9.19
N SER A 48 15.81 51.26 -8.24
CA SER A 48 16.04 49.96 -7.60
C SER A 48 15.85 48.79 -8.57
N LYS A 49 16.24 47.58 -8.15
CA LYS A 49 16.10 46.36 -8.96
C LYS A 49 14.64 45.93 -8.98
N ASN A 50 13.89 46.49 -9.92
CA ASN A 50 12.46 46.25 -10.08
C ASN A 50 12.20 45.18 -11.13
N THR A 51 11.42 44.16 -10.77
CA THR A 51 10.93 43.12 -11.67
C THR A 51 9.41 43.13 -11.71
N TYR A 52 8.87 43.40 -12.90
CA TYR A 52 7.44 43.41 -13.20
C TYR A 52 7.06 42.16 -13.97
N GLY A 53 5.97 41.51 -13.57
CA GLY A 53 5.40 40.38 -14.28
C GLY A 53 3.90 40.57 -14.44
N GLY A 54 3.44 40.61 -15.68
CA GLY A 54 2.03 40.73 -16.03
C GLY A 54 1.62 39.55 -16.89
N VAL A 55 0.64 38.77 -16.46
CA VAL A 55 0.13 37.63 -17.23
C VAL A 55 -1.38 37.70 -17.30
N SER A 56 -1.92 37.82 -18.51
CA SER A 56 -3.35 37.64 -18.78
C SER A 56 -3.58 36.22 -19.29
N ARG A 57 -4.41 35.47 -18.58
CA ARG A 57 -4.81 34.12 -18.95
C ARG A 57 -6.31 34.10 -19.21
N ARG A 58 -6.69 33.75 -20.44
CA ARG A 58 -8.07 33.53 -20.85
C ARG A 58 -8.33 32.04 -20.97
N GLU A 59 -9.35 31.57 -20.26
CA GLU A 59 -9.78 30.18 -20.29
C GLU A 59 -11.12 30.11 -20.99
N VAL A 60 -11.25 29.21 -21.97
CA VAL A 60 -12.50 28.94 -22.67
C VAL A 60 -12.71 27.43 -22.67
N LYS A 61 -13.89 26.96 -22.29
CA LYS A 61 -14.26 25.54 -22.39
C LYS A 61 -15.24 25.31 -23.53
N THR A 62 -15.14 24.17 -24.18
CA THR A 62 -16.11 23.69 -25.16
C THR A 62 -16.42 22.22 -24.88
N TYR A 63 -17.69 21.87 -24.77
CA TYR A 63 -18.12 20.48 -24.63
C TYR A 63 -18.33 19.84 -26.00
N ALA A 64 -17.81 18.64 -26.18
CA ALA A 64 -18.02 17.85 -27.39
C ALA A 64 -19.41 17.20 -27.35
N PRO A 65 -20.28 17.43 -28.34
CA PRO A 65 -21.63 16.87 -28.36
C PRO A 65 -21.66 15.38 -28.74
N ASP A 66 -20.59 14.85 -29.32
CA ASP A 66 -20.56 13.55 -30.00
C ASP A 66 -20.97 12.39 -29.08
N PHE A 67 -20.40 12.32 -27.89
CA PHE A 67 -20.70 11.22 -26.96
C PHE A 67 -22.12 11.31 -26.40
N ILE A 68 -22.64 12.52 -26.20
CA ILE A 68 -24.02 12.75 -25.73
C ILE A 68 -24.99 12.27 -26.80
N LEU A 69 -24.76 12.65 -28.06
CA LEU A 69 -25.60 12.26 -29.20
C LEU A 69 -25.61 10.74 -29.43
N GLU A 70 -24.45 10.09 -29.42
CA GLU A 70 -24.36 8.65 -29.62
C GLU A 70 -25.03 7.85 -28.48
N ILE A 71 -24.92 8.32 -27.24
CA ILE A 71 -25.59 7.69 -26.10
C ILE A 71 -27.11 7.89 -26.20
N GLU A 72 -27.58 9.11 -26.49
CA GLU A 72 -29.02 9.37 -26.64
C GLU A 72 -29.67 8.54 -27.75
N ARG A 73 -28.95 8.29 -28.86
CA ARG A 73 -29.41 7.43 -29.95
C ARG A 73 -29.56 5.97 -29.53
N ALA A 74 -28.64 5.47 -28.71
CA ALA A 74 -28.62 4.06 -28.29
C ALA A 74 -29.50 3.78 -27.05
N LEU A 75 -29.81 4.78 -26.23
CA LEU A 75 -30.58 4.62 -25.00
C LEU A 75 -31.96 3.97 -25.19
N PRO A 76 -32.81 4.37 -26.17
CA PRO A 76 -34.11 3.74 -26.38
C PRO A 76 -34.00 2.23 -26.65
N SER A 77 -33.01 1.81 -27.45
CA SER A 77 -32.77 0.40 -27.72
C SER A 77 -32.31 -0.37 -26.48
N LEU A 78 -31.49 0.24 -25.62
CA LEU A 78 -31.10 -0.37 -24.36
C LEU A 78 -32.29 -0.51 -23.40
N GLU A 79 -33.13 0.51 -23.32
CA GLU A 79 -34.35 0.49 -22.51
C GLU A 79 -35.32 -0.60 -22.97
N ALA A 80 -35.49 -0.77 -24.28
CA ALA A 80 -36.32 -1.83 -24.85
C ALA A 80 -35.82 -3.23 -24.43
N ILE A 81 -34.52 -3.51 -24.59
CA ILE A 81 -33.94 -4.81 -24.20
C ILE A 81 -34.03 -5.04 -22.69
N VAL A 82 -33.82 -4.02 -21.88
CA VAL A 82 -33.87 -4.15 -20.40
C VAL A 82 -35.30 -4.40 -19.91
N ASN A 83 -36.29 -3.82 -20.59
CA ASN A 83 -37.70 -4.00 -20.26
C ASN A 83 -38.23 -5.37 -20.72
N ASP A 84 -37.83 -5.84 -21.91
CA ASP A 84 -38.18 -7.15 -22.45
C ASP A 84 -36.93 -7.96 -22.83
N PRO A 85 -36.21 -8.52 -21.83
CA PRO A 85 -34.96 -9.22 -22.09
C PRO A 85 -35.22 -10.60 -22.69
N HIS A 86 -34.37 -11.00 -23.63
CA HIS A 86 -34.51 -12.29 -24.31
C HIS A 86 -34.29 -13.44 -23.33
N ARG A 87 -35.15 -14.46 -23.35
CA ARG A 87 -35.07 -15.63 -22.45
C ARG A 87 -34.84 -16.88 -23.26
N PHE A 88 -33.86 -17.67 -22.85
CA PHE A 88 -33.63 -18.98 -23.46
C PHE A 88 -34.38 -20.03 -22.67
N ILE A 89 -35.28 -20.75 -23.34
CA ILE A 89 -36.06 -21.82 -22.71
C ILE A 89 -35.18 -23.08 -22.67
N LYS A 90 -34.80 -23.50 -21.46
CA LYS A 90 -34.06 -24.73 -21.24
C LYS A 90 -35.03 -25.85 -20.85
N GLU A 91 -35.07 -26.89 -21.67
CA GLU A 91 -35.85 -28.09 -21.37
C GLU A 91 -34.97 -29.10 -20.60
N THR A 92 -35.29 -29.40 -19.36
CA THR A 92 -34.63 -30.47 -18.59
C THR A 92 -35.62 -31.59 -18.29
N ALA A 93 -35.31 -32.80 -18.76
CA ALA A 93 -36.14 -33.97 -18.54
C ALA A 93 -35.68 -34.73 -17.29
N GLU A 94 -36.58 -34.98 -16.34
CA GLU A 94 -36.30 -35.71 -15.10
C GLU A 94 -37.40 -36.73 -14.79
N VAL A 95 -37.01 -37.91 -14.33
CA VAL A 95 -37.94 -38.98 -13.97
C VAL A 95 -38.44 -38.79 -12.54
N VAL A 96 -39.63 -38.21 -12.41
CA VAL A 96 -40.27 -37.89 -11.12
C VAL A 96 -41.38 -38.90 -10.79
N GLY A 97 -41.77 -39.01 -9.53
CA GLY A 97 -42.99 -39.75 -9.17
C GLY A 97 -44.20 -39.16 -9.87
N VAL A 98 -45.18 -39.99 -10.26
CA VAL A 98 -46.34 -39.55 -11.06
C VAL A 98 -47.09 -38.39 -10.42
N GLU A 99 -47.21 -38.40 -9.10
CA GLU A 99 -47.85 -37.36 -8.29
C GLU A 99 -47.20 -35.97 -8.47
N LYS A 100 -45.91 -35.91 -8.84
CA LYS A 100 -45.15 -34.67 -9.02
C LYS A 100 -45.05 -34.24 -10.48
N ALA A 101 -45.49 -35.07 -11.42
CA ALA A 101 -45.47 -34.74 -12.84
C ALA A 101 -46.58 -33.73 -13.15
N LYS A 102 -46.24 -32.60 -13.79
CA LYS A 102 -47.24 -31.57 -14.16
C LYS A 102 -47.89 -31.83 -15.51
N LYS A 103 -47.12 -32.33 -16.49
CA LYS A 103 -47.60 -32.56 -17.86
C LYS A 103 -46.91 -33.76 -18.48
N ILE A 104 -47.71 -34.68 -19.03
CA ILE A 104 -47.22 -35.85 -19.76
C ILE A 104 -47.07 -35.46 -21.22
N THR A 105 -45.87 -35.64 -21.77
CA THR A 105 -45.56 -35.38 -23.20
C THR A 105 -45.39 -36.70 -23.94
N GLN A 106 -45.34 -36.66 -25.28
CA GLN A 106 -45.04 -37.86 -26.08
C GLN A 106 -43.70 -38.50 -25.68
N ARG A 107 -42.67 -37.69 -25.44
CA ARG A 107 -41.37 -38.17 -24.93
C ARG A 107 -41.50 -38.86 -23.57
N SER A 108 -42.43 -38.41 -22.73
CA SER A 108 -42.73 -39.07 -21.46
C SER A 108 -43.26 -40.49 -21.68
N ILE A 109 -44.14 -40.68 -22.66
CA ILE A 109 -44.72 -41.99 -23.02
C ILE A 109 -43.66 -42.90 -23.63
N GLU A 110 -42.82 -42.38 -24.54
CA GLU A 110 -41.71 -43.13 -25.15
C GLU A 110 -40.68 -43.58 -24.10
N HIS A 111 -40.30 -42.69 -23.17
CA HIS A 111 -39.41 -43.06 -22.08
C HIS A 111 -40.04 -44.11 -21.16
N MET A 112 -41.36 -44.08 -20.97
CA MET A 112 -42.09 -45.06 -20.17
C MET A 112 -42.14 -46.43 -20.83
N SER A 113 -42.35 -46.51 -22.15
CA SER A 113 -42.39 -47.80 -22.86
C SER A 113 -41.03 -48.50 -22.85
N GLN A 114 -39.94 -47.74 -22.82
CA GLN A 114 -38.57 -48.27 -22.74
C GLN A 114 -38.14 -48.69 -21.33
N ASN A 115 -38.82 -48.20 -20.28
CA ASN A 115 -38.38 -48.35 -18.89
C ASN A 115 -39.48 -48.96 -18.01
N THR A 116 -39.64 -50.28 -18.12
CA THR A 116 -40.64 -51.07 -17.39
C THR A 116 -40.51 -50.95 -15.87
N GLN A 117 -39.31 -50.65 -15.35
CA GLN A 117 -39.06 -50.40 -13.92
C GLN A 117 -39.81 -49.20 -13.33
N ASN A 118 -40.32 -48.31 -14.19
CA ASN A 118 -41.10 -47.15 -13.77
C ASN A 118 -42.60 -47.43 -13.74
N ILE A 119 -43.04 -48.65 -14.08
CA ILE A 119 -44.44 -49.08 -14.08
C ILE A 119 -44.74 -49.78 -12.74
N ARG A 120 -45.85 -49.44 -12.11
CA ARG A 120 -46.31 -50.03 -10.85
C ARG A 120 -47.07 -51.33 -11.09
N SER A 121 -48.04 -51.30 -11.99
CA SER A 121 -48.90 -52.43 -12.33
C SER A 121 -49.42 -52.27 -13.76
N VAL A 122 -49.83 -53.38 -14.35
CA VAL A 122 -50.55 -53.41 -15.62
C VAL A 122 -51.86 -54.14 -15.35
N GLY A 123 -52.98 -53.47 -15.61
CA GLY A 123 -54.32 -54.03 -15.51
C GLY A 123 -54.59 -55.10 -16.57
N SER A 124 -55.57 -55.96 -16.31
CA SER A 124 -55.99 -57.05 -17.23
C SER A 124 -56.54 -56.54 -18.57
N ASP A 125 -56.93 -55.27 -18.62
CA ASP A 125 -57.41 -54.51 -19.77
C ASP A 125 -56.28 -53.81 -20.54
N GLY A 126 -55.03 -53.93 -20.09
CA GLY A 126 -53.86 -53.25 -20.66
C GLY A 126 -53.65 -51.83 -20.11
N THR A 127 -54.40 -51.40 -19.11
CA THR A 127 -54.22 -50.09 -18.46
C THR A 127 -52.93 -50.09 -17.62
N ILE A 128 -52.03 -49.14 -17.88
CA ILE A 128 -50.72 -49.05 -17.22
C ILE A 128 -50.80 -48.05 -16.07
N GLU A 129 -50.46 -48.45 -14.85
CA GLU A 129 -50.29 -47.55 -13.72
C GLU A 129 -48.81 -47.19 -13.55
N PRO A 130 -48.37 -45.96 -13.89
CA PRO A 130 -46.98 -45.59 -13.70
C PRO A 130 -46.66 -45.32 -12.22
N LYS A 131 -45.44 -45.65 -11.81
CA LYS A 131 -44.85 -45.28 -10.51
C LYS A 131 -44.02 -43.99 -10.63
N ARG A 132 -43.30 -43.83 -11.74
CA ARG A 132 -42.51 -42.63 -12.06
C ARG A 132 -42.70 -42.30 -13.54
N VAL A 133 -42.67 -41.03 -13.93
CA VAL A 133 -42.82 -40.58 -15.33
C VAL A 133 -41.77 -39.51 -15.61
N LEU A 134 -41.23 -39.51 -16.84
CA LEU A 134 -40.34 -38.45 -17.31
C LEU A 134 -41.14 -37.15 -17.44
N ASN A 135 -40.85 -36.16 -16.61
CA ASN A 135 -41.42 -34.83 -16.69
C ASN A 135 -40.41 -33.88 -17.35
N MET A 136 -40.88 -33.04 -18.26
CA MET A 136 -40.07 -31.99 -18.86
C MET A 136 -40.28 -30.69 -18.07
N PHE A 137 -39.22 -30.23 -17.41
CA PHE A 137 -39.18 -28.92 -16.80
C PHE A 137 -38.72 -27.89 -17.85
N MET A 138 -39.50 -26.83 -18.01
CA MET A 138 -39.18 -25.70 -18.87
C MET A 138 -38.71 -24.57 -17.96
N ASP A 139 -37.41 -24.30 -17.97
CA ASP A 139 -36.81 -23.22 -17.19
C ASP A 139 -36.41 -22.08 -18.11
N ASP A 140 -36.86 -20.86 -17.81
CA ASP A 140 -36.44 -19.65 -18.51
C ASP A 140 -35.07 -19.21 -18.01
N GLU A 141 -34.05 -19.40 -18.84
CA GLU A 141 -32.70 -18.93 -18.57
C GLU A 141 -32.51 -17.50 -19.09
N LEU A 142 -32.53 -16.52 -18.18
CA LEU A 142 -32.22 -15.12 -18.47
C LEU A 142 -30.71 -14.89 -18.71
N LYS A 143 -29.85 -15.75 -18.18
CA LYS A 143 -28.39 -15.53 -18.09
C LYS A 143 -27.63 -15.86 -19.39
N ILE A 144 -28.28 -15.67 -20.54
CA ILE A 144 -27.66 -15.84 -21.85
C ILE A 144 -26.54 -14.84 -22.10
N TYR A 145 -25.68 -15.15 -23.07
CA TYR A 145 -24.53 -14.34 -23.42
C TYR A 145 -24.90 -12.89 -23.80
N GLU A 146 -25.98 -12.71 -24.55
CA GLU A 146 -26.49 -11.42 -25.01
C GLU A 146 -26.93 -10.53 -23.85
N ASN A 147 -27.68 -11.09 -22.90
CA ASN A 147 -28.10 -10.39 -21.70
C ASN A 147 -26.91 -10.06 -20.79
N ARG A 148 -25.91 -10.96 -20.72
CA ARG A 148 -24.65 -10.67 -20.02
C ARG A 148 -23.90 -9.52 -20.67
N PHE A 149 -23.90 -9.44 -22.00
CA PHE A 149 -23.33 -8.32 -22.74
C PHE A 149 -24.06 -7.01 -22.42
N ILE A 150 -25.39 -6.97 -22.48
CA ILE A 150 -26.17 -5.76 -22.15
C ILE A 150 -25.95 -5.32 -20.70
N MET A 151 -25.95 -6.26 -19.76
CA MET A 151 -25.62 -5.96 -18.35
C MET A 151 -24.22 -5.34 -18.22
N THR A 152 -23.24 -5.88 -18.93
CA THR A 152 -21.88 -5.36 -18.92
C THR A 152 -21.81 -3.97 -19.56
N LEU A 153 -22.51 -3.75 -20.67
CA LEU A 153 -22.59 -2.46 -21.36
C LEU A 153 -23.24 -1.39 -20.48
N VAL A 154 -24.36 -1.68 -19.81
CA VAL A 154 -25.03 -0.73 -18.90
C VAL A 154 -24.10 -0.34 -17.75
N ARG A 155 -23.36 -1.29 -17.17
CA ARG A 155 -22.35 -0.99 -16.13
C ARG A 155 -21.23 -0.10 -16.65
N ARG A 156 -20.69 -0.42 -17.83
CA ARG A 156 -19.65 0.39 -18.48
C ARG A 156 -20.16 1.80 -18.79
N LEU A 157 -21.38 1.91 -19.31
CA LEU A 157 -22.03 3.18 -19.63
C LEU A 157 -22.26 4.04 -18.37
N GLN A 158 -22.69 3.43 -17.27
CA GLN A 158 -22.82 4.12 -15.97
C GLN A 158 -21.47 4.70 -15.52
N ALA A 159 -20.42 3.88 -15.52
CA ALA A 159 -19.07 4.35 -15.16
C ALA A 159 -18.57 5.45 -16.10
N PHE A 160 -18.82 5.31 -17.40
CA PHE A 160 -18.43 6.27 -18.44
C PHE A 160 -19.08 7.65 -18.24
N ILE A 161 -20.37 7.69 -17.88
CA ILE A 161 -21.10 8.93 -17.64
C ILE A 161 -20.78 9.53 -16.27
N GLU A 162 -20.70 8.72 -15.22
CA GLU A 162 -20.37 9.23 -13.88
C GLU A 162 -18.98 9.86 -13.81
N LEU A 163 -17.98 9.25 -14.48
CA LEU A 163 -16.63 9.80 -14.52
C LEU A 163 -16.60 11.18 -15.21
N ARG A 164 -17.32 11.33 -16.33
CA ARG A 164 -17.42 12.60 -17.06
C ARG A 164 -18.23 13.63 -16.30
N TYR A 165 -19.38 13.25 -15.77
CA TYR A 165 -20.21 14.14 -14.97
C TYR A 165 -19.46 14.68 -13.76
N LYS A 166 -18.74 13.82 -13.03
CA LYS A 166 -17.91 14.23 -11.89
C LYS A 166 -16.82 15.21 -12.32
N TYR A 167 -16.11 14.91 -13.40
CA TYR A 167 -15.06 15.79 -13.91
C TYR A 167 -15.62 17.16 -14.34
N ILE A 168 -16.74 17.19 -15.09
CA ILE A 168 -17.44 18.40 -15.49
C ILE A 168 -17.91 19.19 -14.28
N SER A 169 -18.47 18.52 -13.27
CA SER A 169 -18.97 19.18 -12.06
C SER A 169 -17.85 19.78 -11.20
N GLU A 170 -16.67 19.17 -11.16
CA GLU A 170 -15.52 19.67 -10.40
C GLU A 170 -14.76 20.78 -11.15
N HIS A 171 -14.75 20.74 -12.49
CA HIS A 171 -13.98 21.64 -13.35
C HIS A 171 -14.87 22.47 -14.30
N SER A 172 -16.10 22.77 -13.90
CA SER A 172 -17.04 23.56 -14.72
C SER A 172 -16.64 25.03 -14.79
N ASP A 173 -15.96 25.54 -13.78
CA ASP A 173 -15.73 26.98 -13.66
C ASP A 173 -14.52 27.40 -14.50
N THR A 174 -14.78 27.96 -15.68
CA THR A 174 -13.78 28.67 -16.48
C THR A 174 -13.68 30.12 -16.02
N ARG A 175 -12.45 30.60 -15.81
CA ARG A 175 -12.22 31.96 -15.31
C ARG A 175 -11.11 32.63 -16.10
N HIS A 176 -11.35 33.86 -16.50
CA HIS A 176 -10.28 34.73 -16.97
C HIS A 176 -9.51 35.24 -15.74
N SER A 177 -8.19 35.24 -15.82
CA SER A 177 -7.35 35.72 -14.74
C SER A 177 -6.26 36.65 -15.26
N ASP A 178 -6.14 37.80 -14.63
CA ASP A 178 -5.04 38.73 -14.87
C ASP A 178 -4.20 38.80 -13.59
N ILE A 179 -2.91 38.51 -13.70
CA ILE A 179 -1.96 38.53 -12.58
C ILE A 179 -0.97 39.66 -12.84
N VAL A 180 -0.86 40.57 -11.88
CA VAL A 180 0.19 41.59 -11.84
C VAL A 180 1.05 41.32 -10.62
N LYS A 181 2.34 41.10 -10.83
CA LYS A 181 3.35 40.89 -9.80
C LYS A 181 4.42 41.98 -9.92
N LEU A 182 4.70 42.61 -8.79
CA LEU A 182 5.79 43.56 -8.61
C LEU A 182 6.71 43.02 -7.52
N THR A 183 8.00 43.01 -7.82
CA THR A 183 9.06 42.59 -6.92
C THR A 183 10.18 43.61 -7.00
N SER A 184 10.59 44.13 -5.86
CA SER A 184 11.66 45.13 -5.77
C SER A 184 12.60 44.78 -4.63
N GLU A 185 13.89 44.77 -4.94
CA GLU A 185 14.95 44.73 -3.94
C GLU A 185 15.59 46.11 -3.85
N MET A 186 15.48 46.71 -2.68
CA MET A 186 15.92 48.07 -2.40
C MET A 186 16.96 48.08 -1.30
N LYS A 187 17.89 49.03 -1.36
CA LYS A 187 18.86 49.27 -0.30
C LYS A 187 18.78 50.74 0.07
N ILE A 188 18.43 51.02 1.31
CA ILE A 188 18.49 52.35 1.89
C ILE A 188 19.53 52.22 3.01
N ASP A 189 20.65 52.93 2.83
CA ASP A 189 21.86 52.80 3.66
C ASP A 189 22.34 51.33 3.79
N GLU A 190 22.48 50.82 5.02
CA GLU A 190 22.91 49.44 5.30
C GLU A 190 21.75 48.43 5.35
N VAL A 191 20.50 48.87 5.16
CA VAL A 191 19.31 48.05 5.29
C VAL A 191 18.77 47.66 3.91
N SER A 192 18.67 46.36 3.66
CA SER A 192 18.00 45.82 2.47
C SER A 192 16.50 45.64 2.73
N TYR A 193 15.67 46.22 1.87
CA TYR A 193 14.23 46.08 1.85
C TYR A 193 13.80 45.23 0.65
N GLU A 194 12.97 44.23 0.89
CA GLU A 194 12.34 43.42 -0.16
C GLU A 194 10.85 43.73 -0.17
N PHE A 195 10.34 44.18 -1.33
CA PHE A 195 8.93 44.48 -1.53
C PHE A 195 8.35 43.56 -2.59
N GLU A 196 7.38 42.72 -2.20
CA GLU A 196 6.62 41.88 -3.13
C GLU A 196 5.13 42.22 -3.03
N THR A 197 4.53 42.61 -4.16
CA THR A 197 3.08 42.79 -4.29
C THR A 197 2.54 41.96 -5.44
N LYS A 198 1.46 41.23 -5.18
CA LYS A 198 0.76 40.39 -6.16
C LYS A 198 -0.73 40.66 -6.15
N MET A 199 -1.26 41.12 -7.27
CA MET A 199 -2.69 41.27 -7.50
C MET A 199 -3.16 40.21 -8.50
N ARG A 200 -4.24 39.51 -8.16
CA ARG A 200 -4.89 38.56 -9.07
C ARG A 200 -6.34 38.98 -9.26
N ILE A 201 -6.68 39.36 -10.48
CA ILE A 201 -8.05 39.64 -10.90
C ILE A 201 -8.61 38.35 -11.48
N VAL A 202 -9.80 37.95 -11.06
CA VAL A 202 -10.48 36.74 -11.56
C VAL A 202 -11.88 37.14 -11.99
N VAL A 203 -12.19 36.91 -13.26
CA VAL A 203 -13.48 37.22 -13.87
C VAL A 203 -14.07 35.93 -14.45
N PRO A 204 -15.36 35.63 -14.23
CA PRO A 204 -16.01 34.50 -14.88
C PRO A 204 -15.87 34.58 -16.40
N SER A 205 -15.55 33.47 -17.06
CA SER A 205 -15.55 33.43 -18.53
C SER A 205 -16.97 33.30 -19.05
N ASP A 206 -17.23 33.92 -20.21
CA ASP A 206 -18.45 33.68 -20.99
C ASP A 206 -18.26 32.58 -22.06
N ASP A 207 -17.14 31.85 -21.99
CA ASP A 207 -16.78 30.76 -22.91
C ASP A 207 -16.87 31.16 -24.39
N ASP A 208 -16.54 32.41 -24.72
CA ASP A 208 -16.65 32.95 -26.09
C ASP A 208 -18.10 32.87 -26.64
N GLY A 209 -19.09 33.15 -25.77
CA GLY A 209 -20.52 33.08 -26.10
C GLY A 209 -21.11 31.66 -26.09
N LYS A 210 -20.29 30.63 -25.84
CA LYS A 210 -20.73 29.21 -25.83
C LYS A 210 -21.34 28.77 -24.51
N ARG A 211 -21.45 29.66 -23.52
CA ARG A 211 -21.95 29.34 -22.18
C ARG A 211 -23.36 28.73 -22.21
N HIS A 212 -24.25 29.23 -23.06
CA HIS A 212 -25.60 28.68 -23.23
C HIS A 212 -25.59 27.29 -23.85
N ALA A 213 -24.81 27.07 -24.91
CA ALA A 213 -24.68 25.76 -25.54
C ALA A 213 -24.07 24.72 -24.58
N ASN A 214 -23.07 25.14 -23.80
CA ASN A 214 -22.46 24.30 -22.77
C ASN A 214 -23.48 23.94 -21.66
N ALA A 215 -24.38 24.86 -21.29
CA ALA A 215 -25.44 24.60 -20.32
C ALA A 215 -26.47 23.58 -20.85
N ASP A 216 -26.92 23.72 -22.09
CA ASP A 216 -27.85 22.76 -22.73
C ASP A 216 -27.27 21.33 -22.78
N LEU A 217 -25.99 21.20 -23.16
CA LEU A 217 -25.30 19.91 -23.15
C LEU A 217 -25.18 19.30 -21.75
N LEU A 218 -24.99 20.14 -20.72
CA LEU A 218 -24.94 19.69 -19.33
C LEU A 218 -26.32 19.21 -18.84
N ASP A 219 -27.39 19.90 -19.23
CA ASP A 219 -28.76 19.46 -18.94
C ASP A 219 -29.07 18.12 -19.61
N ARG A 220 -28.71 17.96 -20.88
CA ARG A 220 -28.85 16.67 -21.59
C ARG A 220 -28.05 15.55 -20.93
N LEU A 221 -26.82 15.84 -20.50
CA LEU A 221 -26.01 14.88 -19.74
C LEU A 221 -26.69 14.46 -18.42
N LEU A 222 -27.31 15.40 -17.70
CA LEU A 222 -28.08 15.10 -16.49
C LEU A 222 -29.29 14.18 -16.78
N HIS A 223 -29.97 14.39 -17.91
CA HIS A 223 -31.09 13.54 -18.33
C HIS A 223 -30.62 12.12 -18.66
N ILE A 224 -29.53 11.99 -19.42
CA ILE A 224 -28.88 10.70 -19.73
C ILE A 224 -28.49 9.97 -18.45
N ARG A 225 -27.85 10.68 -17.51
CA ARG A 225 -27.45 10.12 -16.22
C ARG A 225 -28.64 9.56 -15.44
N LYS A 226 -29.75 10.29 -15.37
CA LYS A 226 -31.00 9.81 -14.73
C LYS A 226 -31.52 8.53 -15.40
N ARG A 227 -31.58 8.49 -16.73
CA ARG A 227 -32.02 7.31 -17.50
C ARG A 227 -31.12 6.09 -17.27
N ILE A 228 -29.80 6.28 -17.28
CA ILE A 228 -28.86 5.18 -17.01
C ILE A 228 -28.99 4.70 -15.57
N THR A 229 -29.18 5.61 -14.61
CA THR A 229 -29.42 5.24 -13.21
C THR A 229 -30.68 4.37 -13.11
N TYR A 230 -31.77 4.74 -13.78
CA TYR A 230 -32.97 3.93 -13.89
C TYR A 230 -32.70 2.53 -14.47
N LEU A 231 -31.95 2.46 -15.58
CA LEU A 231 -31.53 1.19 -16.19
C LEU A 231 -30.75 0.31 -15.22
N THR A 232 -29.83 0.88 -14.43
CA THR A 232 -29.01 0.13 -13.46
C THR A 232 -29.82 -0.43 -12.29
N THR A 233 -30.93 0.24 -11.93
CA THR A 233 -31.86 -0.19 -10.88
C THR A 233 -32.97 -1.11 -11.37
N SER A 234 -33.04 -1.39 -12.68
CA SER A 234 -34.05 -2.26 -13.29
C SER A 234 -34.00 -3.70 -12.74
N ARG A 235 -35.16 -4.39 -12.80
CA ARG A 235 -35.28 -5.80 -12.39
C ARG A 235 -34.26 -6.70 -13.12
N PHE A 236 -34.08 -6.48 -14.42
CA PHE A 236 -33.08 -7.18 -15.24
C PHE A 236 -31.67 -7.07 -14.64
N MET A 237 -31.24 -5.86 -14.29
CA MET A 237 -29.91 -5.62 -13.73
C MET A 237 -29.74 -6.22 -12.32
N LEU A 238 -30.81 -6.28 -11.53
CA LEU A 238 -30.81 -6.93 -10.22
C LEU A 238 -30.64 -8.45 -10.34
N GLU A 239 -31.38 -9.10 -11.24
CA GLU A 239 -31.28 -10.55 -11.49
C GLU A 239 -29.91 -10.94 -12.08
N MET A 240 -29.34 -10.08 -12.93
CA MET A 240 -28.04 -10.27 -13.56
C MET A 240 -26.85 -9.85 -12.67
N ARG A 241 -27.08 -9.37 -11.45
CA ARG A 241 -26.02 -8.78 -10.58
C ARG A 241 -24.86 -9.74 -10.33
N LYS A 242 -25.16 -11.01 -10.05
CA LYS A 242 -24.17 -12.06 -9.71
C LYS A 242 -23.53 -12.73 -10.93
N VAL A 243 -23.94 -12.36 -12.15
CA VAL A 243 -23.46 -13.00 -13.38
C VAL A 243 -22.13 -12.40 -13.81
N ALA A 244 -21.21 -13.25 -14.27
CA ALA A 244 -19.90 -12.81 -14.74
C ALA A 244 -20.03 -11.89 -15.97
N PRO A 245 -19.34 -10.73 -15.98
CA PRO A 245 -19.36 -9.81 -17.11
C PRO A 245 -18.74 -10.43 -18.36
N VAL A 246 -19.06 -9.86 -19.51
CA VAL A 246 -18.44 -10.23 -20.80
C VAL A 246 -17.11 -9.49 -20.94
N SER A 247 -16.08 -10.22 -21.36
CA SER A 247 -14.75 -9.65 -21.63
C SER A 247 -14.62 -9.24 -23.09
N ASP A 248 -13.77 -8.24 -23.36
CA ASP A 248 -13.39 -7.91 -24.73
C ASP A 248 -12.47 -8.99 -25.31
N PRO A 249 -12.59 -9.34 -26.61
CA PRO A 249 -13.53 -8.82 -27.59
C PRO A 249 -14.91 -9.50 -27.52
N VAL A 250 -15.98 -8.71 -27.68
CA VAL A 250 -17.36 -9.20 -27.72
C VAL A 250 -17.61 -9.97 -29.01
N GLN A 251 -17.95 -11.25 -28.89
CA GLN A 251 -18.38 -12.09 -30.01
C GLN A 251 -19.77 -11.67 -30.50
N GLN A 252 -19.92 -11.52 -31.82
CA GLN A 252 -21.21 -11.24 -32.44
C GLN A 252 -22.00 -12.54 -32.68
N THR A 253 -23.02 -12.78 -31.87
CA THR A 253 -23.95 -13.89 -32.08
C THR A 253 -25.04 -13.52 -33.10
N ASN A 254 -25.83 -14.51 -33.54
CA ASN A 254 -26.94 -14.27 -34.47
C ASN A 254 -27.98 -13.29 -33.90
N ILE A 255 -28.24 -13.33 -32.59
CA ILE A 255 -29.16 -12.39 -31.93
C ILE A 255 -28.60 -10.97 -32.02
N MET A 256 -27.29 -10.78 -31.78
CA MET A 256 -26.66 -9.47 -31.92
C MET A 256 -26.61 -8.96 -33.36
N ARG A 257 -26.55 -9.87 -34.34
CA ARG A 257 -26.50 -9.51 -35.77
C ARG A 257 -27.87 -9.25 -36.38
N LEU A 258 -28.92 -9.92 -35.93
CA LEU A 258 -30.24 -9.84 -36.56
C LEU A 258 -31.17 -8.85 -35.86
N ASN A 259 -31.04 -8.67 -34.55
CA ASN A 259 -31.88 -7.73 -33.81
C ASN A 259 -31.30 -6.31 -33.83
N TYR A 260 -32.08 -5.36 -34.34
CA TYR A 260 -31.74 -3.93 -34.40
C TYR A 260 -31.31 -3.34 -33.06
N GLU A 261 -31.96 -3.72 -31.96
CA GLU A 261 -31.67 -3.17 -30.64
C GLU A 261 -30.28 -3.59 -30.15
N TYR A 262 -29.94 -4.87 -30.35
CA TYR A 262 -28.62 -5.39 -30.00
C TYR A 262 -27.52 -4.85 -30.92
N GLN A 263 -27.83 -4.58 -32.20
CA GLN A 263 -26.90 -3.86 -33.09
C GLN A 263 -26.61 -2.44 -32.58
N ALA A 264 -27.63 -1.71 -32.12
CA ALA A 264 -27.46 -0.37 -31.53
C ALA A 264 -26.61 -0.43 -30.25
N ALA A 265 -26.87 -1.39 -29.37
CA ALA A 265 -26.07 -1.64 -28.18
C ALA A 265 -24.59 -1.99 -28.52
N TYR A 266 -24.37 -2.82 -29.55
CA TYR A 266 -23.03 -3.17 -30.01
C TYR A 266 -22.28 -1.97 -30.61
N ARG A 267 -22.96 -1.10 -31.37
CA ARG A 267 -22.36 0.15 -31.86
C ARG A 267 -21.95 1.06 -30.72
N LEU A 268 -22.81 1.20 -29.69
CA LEU A 268 -22.48 1.97 -28.49
C LEU A 268 -21.29 1.37 -27.74
N TRP A 269 -21.20 0.04 -27.62
CA TRP A 269 -20.04 -0.62 -27.04
C TRP A 269 -18.74 -0.24 -27.76
N LEU A 270 -18.72 -0.35 -29.09
CA LEU A 270 -17.56 0.03 -29.88
C LEU A 270 -17.23 1.52 -29.78
N PHE A 271 -18.23 2.38 -29.61
CA PHE A 271 -18.02 3.81 -29.39
C PHE A 271 -17.35 4.04 -28.04
N ILE A 272 -17.91 3.51 -26.95
CA ILE A 272 -17.37 3.66 -25.59
C ILE A 272 -15.94 3.12 -25.49
N THR A 273 -15.65 1.98 -26.13
CA THR A 273 -14.30 1.39 -26.12
C THR A 273 -13.28 2.23 -26.90
N ARG A 274 -13.71 2.93 -27.96
CA ARG A 274 -12.84 3.80 -28.77
C ARG A 274 -12.72 5.21 -28.21
N TYR A 275 -13.68 5.66 -27.43
CA TYR A 275 -13.75 7.04 -26.94
C TYR A 275 -12.93 7.23 -25.66
N ASP A 276 -11.66 7.58 -25.82
CA ASP A 276 -10.66 7.79 -24.77
C ASP A 276 -10.64 9.23 -24.21
N VAL A 277 -11.23 10.20 -24.93
CA VAL A 277 -11.29 11.61 -24.52
C VAL A 277 -12.45 11.87 -23.55
N LEU A 278 -12.32 12.86 -22.65
CA LEU A 278 -13.40 13.26 -21.73
C LEU A 278 -14.57 13.98 -22.42
N GLY A 279 -14.37 14.51 -23.62
CA GLY A 279 -15.36 15.32 -24.34
C GLY A 279 -15.42 16.77 -23.87
N ILE A 280 -14.33 17.29 -23.27
CA ILE A 280 -14.18 18.69 -22.88
C ILE A 280 -12.86 19.19 -23.42
N GLU A 281 -12.91 20.29 -24.16
CA GLU A 281 -11.73 21.00 -24.63
C GLU A 281 -11.58 22.30 -23.86
N TYR A 282 -10.41 22.49 -23.23
CA TYR A 282 -10.02 23.75 -22.61
C TYR A 282 -9.01 24.46 -23.51
N ARG A 283 -9.33 25.69 -23.90
CA ARG A 283 -8.41 26.58 -24.61
C ARG A 283 -7.90 27.63 -23.63
N PHE A 284 -6.59 27.61 -23.43
CA PHE A 284 -5.88 28.58 -22.64
C PHE A 284 -5.14 29.53 -23.58
N SER A 285 -5.47 30.80 -23.54
CA SER A 285 -4.68 31.86 -24.18
C SER A 285 -3.96 32.63 -23.09
N GLN A 286 -2.63 32.67 -23.18
CA GLN A 286 -1.79 33.40 -22.24
C GLN A 286 -1.02 34.48 -22.99
N ASN A 287 -1.21 35.72 -22.57
CA ASN A 287 -0.48 36.86 -23.09
C ASN A 287 0.26 37.54 -21.94
N ASP A 288 1.53 37.88 -22.18
CA ASP A 288 2.27 38.73 -21.27
C ASP A 288 1.77 40.18 -21.42
N ILE A 289 1.54 40.85 -20.31
CA ILE A 289 1.02 42.22 -20.28
C ILE A 289 2.22 43.15 -20.31
N GLU A 290 2.33 43.93 -21.38
CA GLU A 290 3.28 45.04 -21.45
C GLU A 290 2.77 46.20 -20.58
N PHE A 291 3.63 46.64 -19.65
CA PHE A 291 3.32 47.76 -18.77
C PHE A 291 3.73 49.06 -19.46
N LYS A 292 2.79 50.00 -19.59
CA LYS A 292 3.08 51.36 -20.04
C LYS A 292 3.87 52.12 -18.99
N GLU A 293 4.71 53.07 -19.41
CA GLU A 293 5.51 53.91 -18.52
C GLU A 293 4.65 54.61 -17.44
N ASP A 294 3.52 55.22 -17.83
CA ASP A 294 2.57 55.84 -16.88
C ASP A 294 2.10 54.91 -15.75
N TYR A 295 1.99 53.61 -16.04
CA TYR A 295 1.55 52.60 -15.07
C TYR A 295 2.71 52.15 -14.18
N LEU A 296 3.95 52.14 -14.68
CA LEU A 296 5.13 51.87 -13.86
C LEU A 296 5.31 52.97 -12.81
N ASP A 297 5.10 54.23 -13.19
CA ASP A 297 5.13 55.36 -12.25
C ASP A 297 4.10 55.20 -11.12
N ASP A 298 2.87 54.80 -11.47
CA ASP A 298 1.81 54.50 -10.51
C ASP A 298 2.21 53.36 -9.55
N LEU A 299 2.94 52.34 -10.05
CA LEU A 299 3.46 51.25 -9.23
C LEU A 299 4.59 51.69 -8.29
N HIS A 300 5.48 52.58 -8.74
CA HIS A 300 6.53 53.16 -7.88
C HIS A 300 5.93 54.01 -6.76
N LEU A 301 4.91 54.82 -7.08
CA LEU A 301 4.15 55.58 -6.08
C LEU A 301 3.46 54.67 -5.06
N LEU A 302 2.90 53.54 -5.50
CA LEU A 302 2.33 52.53 -4.61
C LEU A 302 3.41 51.94 -3.69
N MET A 303 4.60 51.62 -4.22
CA MET A 303 5.70 51.05 -3.44
C MET A 303 6.20 52.03 -2.38
N LEU A 304 6.42 53.29 -2.75
CA LEU A 304 6.81 54.35 -1.81
C LEU A 304 5.74 54.60 -0.74
N SER A 305 4.47 54.67 -1.13
CA SER A 305 3.37 54.81 -0.16
C SER A 305 3.30 53.61 0.80
N SER A 306 3.55 52.40 0.31
CA SER A 306 3.59 51.19 1.14
C SER A 306 4.75 51.24 2.13
N TYR A 307 5.94 51.65 1.68
CA TYR A 307 7.09 51.84 2.56
C TYR A 307 6.81 52.86 3.68
N LEU A 308 6.25 54.02 3.35
CA LEU A 308 5.94 55.07 4.33
C LEU A 308 4.81 54.68 5.31
N THR A 309 3.92 53.77 4.91
CA THR A 309 2.80 53.32 5.76
C THR A 309 3.17 52.12 6.64
N LEU A 310 4.11 51.27 6.21
CA LEU A 310 4.56 50.11 6.96
C LEU A 310 5.46 50.55 8.11
N ARG A 311 4.92 50.53 9.34
CA ARG A 311 5.70 50.77 10.56
C ARG A 311 6.63 49.58 10.80
N SER A 312 7.90 49.71 10.43
CA SER A 312 8.93 48.70 10.64
C SER A 312 9.47 48.67 12.08
N ASP A 313 8.75 49.20 13.06
CA ASP A 313 9.15 49.34 14.48
C ASP A 313 9.43 47.99 15.20
N HIS A 314 9.36 46.87 14.48
CA HIS A 314 9.85 45.57 14.93
C HIS A 314 11.37 45.39 14.72
N THR A 315 12.12 46.45 14.44
CA THR A 315 13.59 46.46 14.37
C THR A 315 14.30 46.21 15.70
N MET A 316 13.57 46.17 16.82
CA MET A 316 14.18 45.83 18.11
C MET A 316 14.16 44.30 18.36
N PRO A 317 15.31 43.70 18.73
CA PRO A 317 15.38 42.28 19.04
C PRO A 317 14.46 41.94 20.23
N SER A 318 13.31 41.35 19.95
CA SER A 318 12.38 40.86 20.99
C SER A 318 13.10 39.88 21.92
N ASP A 319 12.94 40.02 23.24
CA ASP A 319 13.56 39.16 24.26
C ASP A 319 13.21 37.66 24.12
N LYS A 320 12.13 37.33 23.41
CA LYS A 320 11.71 35.94 23.16
C LYS A 320 12.35 35.37 21.89
N LYS A 321 13.69 35.30 21.81
CA LYS A 321 14.38 34.66 20.68
C LYS A 321 14.45 33.13 20.84
N LYS A 322 13.89 32.39 19.89
CA LYS A 322 14.23 30.96 19.69
C LYS A 322 15.59 30.89 19.00
N GLN A 323 16.63 30.49 19.73
CA GLN A 323 17.97 30.29 19.16
C GLN A 323 18.03 28.95 18.42
N TYR A 324 18.50 28.96 17.17
CA TYR A 324 18.73 27.77 16.35
C TYR A 324 20.22 27.65 16.06
N PHE A 325 20.81 26.49 16.34
CA PHE A 325 22.20 26.21 16.02
C PHE A 325 22.27 25.39 14.72
N TYR A 326 22.94 25.95 13.72
CA TYR A 326 23.24 25.26 12.47
C TYR A 326 24.67 24.74 12.52
N LYS A 327 24.84 23.41 12.63
CA LYS A 327 26.16 22.78 12.48
C LYS A 327 26.24 22.14 11.09
N PRO A 328 26.84 22.81 10.09
CA PRO A 328 27.03 22.22 8.77
C PRO A 328 27.89 20.95 8.91
N ARG A 329 27.44 19.82 8.34
CA ARG A 329 28.24 18.60 8.27
C ARG A 329 28.44 18.21 6.81
N PHE A 330 29.65 17.82 6.46
CA PHE A 330 29.92 17.23 5.15
C PHE A 330 29.12 15.93 4.99
N LYS A 331 28.43 15.82 3.86
CA LYS A 331 27.75 14.59 3.45
C LYS A 331 28.83 13.51 3.27
N LYS A 332 28.67 12.36 3.92
CA LYS A 332 29.59 11.24 3.76
C LYS A 332 29.62 10.84 2.28
N VAL A 333 30.78 10.99 1.65
CA VAL A 333 31.03 10.46 0.31
C VAL A 333 30.95 8.93 0.41
N ARG A 334 30.17 8.29 -0.46
CA ARG A 334 30.21 6.82 -0.58
C ARG A 334 31.53 6.45 -1.24
N LEU A 335 32.42 5.84 -0.47
CA LEU A 335 33.72 5.35 -0.93
C LEU A 335 33.60 3.94 -1.55
N ASP A 336 32.43 3.61 -2.12
CA ASP A 336 32.15 2.31 -2.76
C ASP A 336 32.06 2.45 -4.29
N VAL A 337 32.47 3.60 -4.82
CA VAL A 337 32.56 3.83 -6.27
C VAL A 337 34.00 3.54 -6.64
N ASP A 338 34.22 2.51 -7.46
CA ASP A 338 35.54 2.08 -7.91
C ASP A 338 36.35 3.28 -8.45
N LEU A 339 37.47 3.58 -7.79
CA LEU A 339 38.36 4.71 -8.12
C LEU A 339 39.03 4.58 -9.51
N THR A 340 38.82 3.46 -10.20
CA THR A 340 39.45 3.10 -11.49
C THR A 340 38.68 3.59 -12.72
N ASP A 341 37.50 4.19 -12.56
CA ASP A 341 36.73 4.71 -13.70
C ASP A 341 37.09 6.18 -13.98
N ASP A 342 37.95 6.40 -14.98
CA ASP A 342 38.42 7.73 -15.43
C ASP A 342 37.28 8.68 -15.85
N LYS A 343 36.04 8.17 -16.01
CA LYS A 343 34.83 8.99 -16.24
C LYS A 343 34.39 9.81 -15.01
N ILE A 344 34.96 9.59 -13.83
CA ILE A 344 34.59 10.29 -12.58
C ILE A 344 35.47 11.52 -12.31
N ILE A 345 36.71 11.56 -12.84
CA ILE A 345 37.66 12.65 -12.60
C ILE A 345 37.15 13.99 -13.19
N GLY A 346 36.26 13.95 -14.18
CA GLY A 346 35.69 15.13 -14.83
C GLY A 346 34.55 15.85 -14.08
N LYS A 347 34.00 15.28 -13.00
CA LYS A 347 33.04 16.00 -12.13
C LYS A 347 33.66 16.18 -10.76
N SER A 348 34.15 17.39 -10.50
CA SER A 348 34.51 17.86 -9.16
C SER A 348 33.57 17.28 -8.11
N VAL A 349 34.09 16.47 -7.19
CA VAL A 349 33.30 15.89 -6.08
C VAL A 349 32.75 17.07 -5.28
N THR A 350 31.50 17.43 -5.53
CA THR A 350 30.86 18.53 -4.82
C THR A 350 30.63 18.08 -3.38
N PHE A 351 31.37 18.68 -2.45
CA PHE A 351 31.18 18.48 -1.03
C PHE A 351 29.80 19.05 -0.64
N GLY A 352 28.78 18.20 -0.68
CA GLY A 352 27.45 18.56 -0.19
C GLY A 352 27.51 18.83 1.31
N VAL A 353 27.07 20.00 1.74
CA VAL A 353 26.89 20.33 3.15
C VAL A 353 25.46 20.01 3.54
N ASP A 354 25.26 18.97 4.36
CA ASP A 354 23.95 18.68 4.93
C ASP A 354 23.71 19.60 6.13
N VAL A 355 22.78 20.53 5.97
CA VAL A 355 22.36 21.46 7.03
C VAL A 355 21.14 20.86 7.74
N LYS A 356 21.37 20.14 8.85
CA LYS A 356 20.28 19.64 9.69
C LYS A 356 20.02 20.58 10.87
N LYS A 357 18.77 21.00 11.02
CA LYS A 357 18.27 21.77 12.18
C LYS A 357 18.17 20.82 13.38
N GLU A 358 18.93 21.07 14.44
CA GLU A 358 18.82 20.33 15.71
C GLU A 358 18.52 21.30 16.85
N THR A 359 17.57 20.93 17.71
CA THR A 359 17.25 21.68 18.94
C THR A 359 18.11 21.19 20.11
N LEU A 360 18.29 22.02 21.15
CA LEU A 360 19.08 21.67 22.34
C LEU A 360 18.64 20.34 22.97
N ALA A 361 17.33 20.12 23.10
CA ALA A 361 16.77 18.86 23.62
C ALA A 361 17.13 17.63 22.76
N GLN A 362 17.30 17.79 21.44
CA GLN A 362 17.63 16.71 20.54
C GLN A 362 19.12 16.34 20.62
N ILE A 363 19.98 17.31 20.89
CA ILE A 363 21.42 17.11 21.16
C ILE A 363 21.59 16.34 22.47
N GLU A 364 20.92 16.77 23.54
CA GLU A 364 20.96 16.08 24.84
C GLU A 364 20.41 14.65 24.77
N ALA A 365 19.32 14.43 24.03
CA ALA A 365 18.75 13.10 23.84
C ALA A 365 19.70 12.16 23.08
N LYS A 366 20.49 12.67 22.13
CA LYS A 366 21.50 11.88 21.42
C LYS A 366 22.67 11.51 22.32
N ILE A 367 23.16 12.44 23.14
CA ILE A 367 24.24 12.20 24.10
C ILE A 367 23.81 11.11 25.09
N LYS A 368 22.62 11.24 25.70
CA LYS A 368 22.07 10.22 26.62
C LYS A 368 21.88 8.85 25.97
N ARG A 369 21.47 8.79 24.69
CA ARG A 369 21.35 7.53 23.95
C ARG A 369 22.71 6.88 23.66
N ALA A 370 23.74 7.67 23.36
CA ALA A 370 25.09 7.17 23.14
C ALA A 370 25.68 6.61 24.45
N GLU A 371 25.57 7.34 25.56
CA GLU A 371 26.02 6.89 26.88
C GLU A 371 25.30 5.60 27.33
N ALA A 372 23.98 5.50 27.10
CA ALA A 372 23.22 4.29 27.42
C ALA A 372 23.63 3.08 26.56
N ALA A 373 23.99 3.30 25.29
CA ALA A 373 24.47 2.25 24.40
C ALA A 373 25.88 1.75 24.80
N GLU A 374 26.77 2.65 25.24
CA GLU A 374 28.09 2.27 25.76
C GLU A 374 27.99 1.46 27.06
N LYS A 375 27.15 1.88 28.01
CA LYS A 375 26.91 1.10 29.25
C LYS A 375 26.38 -0.31 28.98
N ARG A 376 25.46 -0.46 28.01
CA ARG A 376 24.95 -1.78 27.59
C ARG A 376 26.03 -2.65 26.93
N ARG A 377 26.95 -2.05 26.18
CA ARG A 377 28.08 -2.78 25.58
C ARG A 377 29.05 -3.28 26.66
N GLN A 378 29.36 -2.45 27.66
CA GLN A 378 30.22 -2.84 28.78
C GLN A 378 29.62 -4.01 29.57
N LEU A 379 28.33 -3.94 29.93
CA LEU A 379 27.66 -5.02 30.66
C LEU A 379 27.71 -6.36 29.90
N ARG A 380 27.48 -6.35 28.58
CA ARG A 380 27.55 -7.56 27.74
C ARG A 380 28.96 -8.16 27.66
N LEU A 381 29.99 -7.32 27.70
CA LEU A 381 31.38 -7.79 27.71
C LEU A 381 31.72 -8.44 29.05
N GLU A 382 31.26 -7.87 30.16
CA GLU A 382 31.43 -8.45 31.51
C GLU A 382 30.69 -9.78 31.68
N GLU A 383 29.44 -9.88 31.21
CA GLU A 383 28.68 -11.15 31.23
C GLU A 383 29.39 -12.25 30.43
N ARG A 384 29.85 -11.94 29.21
CA ARG A 384 30.64 -12.88 28.40
C ARG A 384 31.96 -13.28 29.06
N ALA A 385 32.60 -12.38 29.79
CA ALA A 385 33.83 -12.69 30.51
C ALA A 385 33.56 -13.67 31.67
N LYS A 386 32.48 -13.45 32.44
CA LYS A 386 32.05 -14.35 33.53
C LYS A 386 31.66 -15.73 33.01
N GLU A 387 30.92 -15.80 31.91
CA GLU A 387 30.56 -17.09 31.28
C GLU A 387 31.80 -17.86 30.82
N ARG A 388 32.81 -17.18 30.26
CA ARG A 388 34.08 -17.81 29.86
C ARG A 388 34.86 -18.34 31.06
N GLN A 389 34.89 -17.62 32.18
CA GLN A 389 35.54 -18.07 33.41
C GLN A 389 34.87 -19.33 33.96
N LEU A 390 33.53 -19.33 34.07
CA LEU A 390 32.76 -20.49 34.56
C LEU A 390 32.95 -21.72 33.65
N ALA A 391 33.05 -21.53 32.34
CA ALA A 391 33.29 -22.62 31.38
C ALA A 391 34.71 -23.22 31.52
N LEU A 392 35.70 -22.39 31.86
CA LEU A 392 37.08 -22.85 32.13
C LEU A 392 37.14 -23.67 33.42
N GLU A 393 36.52 -23.21 34.51
CA GLU A 393 36.47 -23.94 35.78
C GLU A 393 35.82 -25.32 35.63
N LYS A 394 34.65 -25.40 34.99
CA LYS A 394 33.97 -26.68 34.71
C LYS A 394 34.84 -27.64 33.88
N ARG A 395 35.65 -27.11 32.95
CA ARG A 395 36.56 -27.92 32.14
C ARG A 395 37.73 -28.45 32.96
N GLU A 396 38.24 -27.68 33.91
CA GLU A 396 39.28 -28.14 34.83
C GLU A 396 38.78 -29.20 35.82
N GLU A 397 37.59 -29.03 36.39
CA GLU A 397 36.97 -30.03 37.26
C GLU A 397 36.71 -31.35 36.53
N ALA A 398 36.22 -31.28 35.28
CA ALA A 398 36.02 -32.47 34.45
C ALA A 398 37.34 -33.21 34.17
N LYS A 399 38.44 -32.47 33.93
CA LYS A 399 39.78 -33.06 33.76
C LYS A 399 40.27 -33.74 35.05
N LYS A 400 40.09 -33.10 36.22
CA LYS A 400 40.46 -33.69 37.53
C LYS A 400 39.69 -34.98 37.80
N LEU A 401 38.37 -34.98 37.57
CA LEU A 401 37.53 -36.17 37.75
C LEU A 401 37.93 -37.32 36.79
N ALA A 402 38.26 -37.00 35.54
CA ALA A 402 38.72 -37.98 34.56
C ALA A 402 40.08 -38.60 34.95
N ALA A 403 41.02 -37.79 35.48
CA ALA A 403 42.31 -38.27 35.96
C ALA A 403 42.16 -39.22 37.16
N LEU A 404 41.26 -38.89 38.10
CA LEU A 404 40.99 -39.70 39.30
C LEU A 404 40.40 -41.07 38.92
N LYS A 405 39.42 -41.10 38.01
CA LYS A 405 38.84 -42.34 37.47
C LYS A 405 39.86 -43.19 36.69
N ALA A 406 40.81 -42.56 36.01
CA ALA A 406 41.87 -43.27 35.30
C ALA A 406 42.89 -43.93 36.26
N LEU A 407 43.24 -43.27 37.36
CA LEU A 407 44.07 -43.85 38.42
C LEU A 407 43.38 -45.03 39.10
N GLU A 408 42.11 -44.90 39.45
CA GLU A 408 41.34 -45.96 40.11
C GLU A 408 41.22 -47.23 39.23
N LYS A 409 41.07 -47.06 37.90
CA LYS A 409 41.11 -48.19 36.95
C LYS A 409 42.48 -48.89 36.93
N LYS A 410 43.58 -48.13 36.95
CA LYS A 410 44.94 -48.68 36.97
C LYS A 410 45.22 -49.45 38.27
N GLU A 411 44.72 -48.98 39.42
CA GLU A 411 44.85 -49.69 40.69
C GLU A 411 44.06 -51.01 40.70
N LYS A 412 42.81 -51.00 40.21
CA LYS A 412 41.99 -52.22 40.08
C LYS A 412 42.65 -53.26 39.15
N GLU A 413 43.27 -52.83 38.06
CA GLU A 413 44.04 -53.73 37.19
C GLU A 413 45.28 -54.31 37.88
N ARG A 414 46.02 -53.49 38.65
CA ARG A 414 47.17 -53.95 39.44
C ARG A 414 46.74 -54.99 40.47
N GLN A 415 45.65 -54.75 41.21
CA GLN A 415 45.11 -55.70 42.18
C GLN A 415 44.68 -57.02 41.53
N ARG A 416 44.02 -56.97 40.37
CA ARG A 416 43.66 -58.19 39.61
C ARG A 416 44.89 -58.99 39.19
N LYS A 417 45.94 -58.34 38.70
CA LYS A 417 47.20 -59.03 38.34
C LYS A 417 47.87 -59.69 39.54
N LEU A 418 47.86 -59.02 40.69
CA LEU A 418 48.46 -59.51 41.93
C LEU A 418 47.69 -60.72 42.49
N LEU A 419 46.35 -60.69 42.44
CA LEU A 419 45.49 -61.82 42.81
C LEU A 419 45.72 -63.04 41.91
N LEU A 420 45.86 -62.81 40.60
CA LEU A 420 46.10 -63.88 39.64
C LEU A 420 47.49 -64.53 39.85
N ALA A 421 48.50 -63.73 40.20
CA ALA A 421 49.83 -64.21 40.55
C ALA A 421 49.82 -65.06 41.83
N LYS A 422 49.11 -64.64 42.89
CA LYS A 422 48.93 -65.43 44.11
C LYS A 422 48.26 -66.78 43.83
N ARG A 423 47.15 -66.79 43.08
CA ARG A 423 46.48 -68.05 42.67
C ARG A 423 47.40 -69.01 41.92
N LYS A 424 48.30 -68.51 41.07
CA LYS A 424 49.29 -69.34 40.37
C LYS A 424 50.33 -69.92 41.34
N GLN A 425 50.79 -69.14 42.32
CA GLN A 425 51.72 -69.63 43.35
C GLN A 425 51.08 -70.69 44.24
N ASP A 426 49.84 -70.46 44.69
CA ASP A 426 49.10 -71.41 45.53
C ASP A 426 48.85 -72.74 44.78
N ALA A 427 48.55 -72.69 43.48
CA ALA A 427 48.39 -73.89 42.66
C ALA A 427 49.69 -74.70 42.51
N ILE A 428 50.85 -74.03 42.42
CA ILE A 428 52.16 -74.70 42.38
C ILE A 428 52.47 -75.32 43.75
N LEU A 429 52.16 -74.63 44.84
CA LEU A 429 52.39 -75.13 46.20
C LEU A 429 51.52 -76.36 46.47
N ALA A 430 50.23 -76.32 46.13
CA ALA A 430 49.30 -77.44 46.27
C ALA A 430 49.73 -78.66 45.44
N LYS A 431 50.33 -78.46 44.27
CA LYS A 431 50.87 -79.56 43.45
C LYS A 431 52.06 -80.23 44.13
N LYS A 432 52.97 -79.43 44.70
CA LYS A 432 54.10 -79.94 45.50
C LYS A 432 53.66 -80.62 46.80
N GLU A 433 52.63 -80.13 47.47
CA GLU A 433 52.08 -80.76 48.66
C GLU A 433 51.44 -82.11 48.35
N LYS A 434 50.73 -82.25 47.24
CA LYS A 434 50.20 -83.55 46.79
C LYS A 434 51.31 -84.57 46.53
N GLU A 435 52.37 -84.16 45.85
CA GLU A 435 53.55 -85.02 45.62
C GLU A 435 54.25 -85.41 46.94
N ARG A 436 54.31 -84.50 47.92
CA ARG A 436 54.83 -84.82 49.27
C ARG A 436 53.93 -85.80 50.02
N LEU A 437 52.61 -85.63 49.94
CA LEU A 437 51.66 -86.51 50.62
C LEU A 437 51.70 -87.94 50.06
N GLU A 438 51.90 -88.09 48.74
CA GLU A 438 52.12 -89.40 48.12
C GLU A 438 53.39 -90.08 48.63
N LYS A 439 54.48 -89.32 48.78
CA LYS A 439 55.74 -89.86 49.35
C LYS A 439 55.60 -90.24 50.83
N LEU A 440 54.92 -89.42 51.62
CA LEU A 440 54.64 -89.72 53.03
C LEU A 440 53.74 -90.94 53.19
N ARG A 441 52.76 -91.15 52.31
CA ARG A 441 51.93 -92.37 52.30
C ARG A 441 52.76 -93.64 52.08
N LEU A 442 53.71 -93.59 51.14
CA LEU A 442 54.65 -94.69 50.90
C LEU A 442 55.58 -94.95 52.10
N GLU A 443 55.97 -93.90 52.83
CA GLU A 443 56.78 -94.02 54.05
C GLU A 443 55.99 -94.53 55.27
N GLU A 444 54.72 -94.11 55.43
CA GLU A 444 53.83 -94.60 56.50
C GLU A 444 53.49 -96.10 56.35
N GLU A 445 53.27 -96.58 55.12
CA GLU A 445 53.11 -98.03 54.87
C GLU A 445 54.35 -98.82 55.30
N ALA A 446 55.55 -98.26 55.10
CA ALA A 446 56.81 -98.86 55.56
C ALA A 446 57.00 -98.81 57.08
N LEU A 447 56.41 -97.83 57.77
CA LEU A 447 56.56 -97.64 59.22
C LEU A 447 55.53 -98.42 60.03
N LEU A 448 54.31 -98.60 59.51
CA LEU A 448 53.28 -99.47 60.11
C LEU A 448 53.69 -100.95 60.08
N ALA A 449 54.45 -101.37 59.06
CA ALA A 449 55.09 -102.69 59.05
C ALA A 449 56.03 -102.87 60.26
N LYS A 450 56.76 -101.82 60.66
CA LYS A 450 57.66 -101.82 61.83
C LYS A 450 56.94 -101.64 63.17
N ALA A 451 55.83 -100.90 63.21
CA ALA A 451 55.05 -100.69 64.44
C ALA A 451 54.26 -101.96 64.87
N ARG A 452 53.84 -102.79 63.91
CA ARG A 452 53.27 -104.12 64.22
C ARG A 452 54.25 -105.01 65.00
N GLU A 453 55.56 -104.83 64.81
CA GLU A 453 56.59 -105.59 65.54
C GLU A 453 56.76 -105.11 66.99
N GLN A 454 56.42 -103.86 67.33
CA GLN A 454 56.65 -103.28 68.67
C GLN A 454 55.45 -103.41 69.62
N VAL A 455 54.20 -103.46 69.13
CA VAL A 455 53.01 -103.61 69.99
C VAL A 455 52.94 -104.99 70.65
N ILE A 456 53.53 -106.02 70.02
CA ILE A 456 53.71 -107.34 70.63
C ILE A 456 54.59 -107.25 71.91
N ASN A 457 55.51 -106.29 71.98
CA ASN A 457 56.44 -106.15 73.10
C ASN A 457 55.87 -105.36 74.30
N VAL A 458 54.94 -104.42 74.09
CA VAL A 458 54.34 -103.63 75.18
C VAL A 458 53.19 -104.36 75.87
N ALA A 459 52.52 -105.30 75.18
CA ALA A 459 51.54 -106.20 75.79
C ALA A 459 52.10 -107.09 76.93
N LYS A 460 53.43 -107.13 77.13
CA LYS A 460 54.10 -107.88 78.20
C LYS A 460 54.42 -107.06 79.47
N MET A 461 54.28 -105.72 79.48
CA MET A 461 54.84 -104.88 80.56
C MET A 461 53.83 -104.14 81.47
N ARG A 462 52.52 -104.16 81.21
CA ARG A 462 51.52 -103.48 82.09
C ARG A 462 50.54 -104.39 82.85
N ARG A 463 50.64 -105.72 82.69
CA ARG A 463 50.03 -106.71 83.61
C ARG A 463 50.89 -106.94 84.88
N LYS A 464 51.63 -105.92 85.33
CA LYS A 464 52.52 -105.97 86.51
C LYS A 464 52.39 -104.75 87.44
N GLU A 465 51.42 -103.87 87.20
CA GLU A 465 50.94 -102.89 88.17
C GLU A 465 49.47 -103.26 88.51
N ASP A 466 49.34 -104.46 89.06
CA ASP A 466 48.26 -104.90 89.96
C ASP A 466 48.85 -104.81 91.39
N GLU A 467 47.99 -104.56 92.39
CA GLU A 467 48.22 -104.43 93.86
C GLU A 467 48.49 -103.03 94.45
#